data_AF-A0A922YCZ1-F1
#
_entry.id   AF-A0A922YCZ1-F1
#
_cell.length_a   1.000
_cell.length_b   1.000
_cell.length_c   1.000
_cell.angle_alpha   90.00
_cell.angle_beta   90.00
_cell.angle_gamma   90.00
#
_symmetry.space_group_name_H-M   'P 1'
#
loop_
_entity.id
_entity.type
_entity.pdbx_description
1 polymer ?
#
loop_
_entity_poly.entity_id
_entity_poly.type
_entity_poly.pdbx_seq_one_letter_code
_entity_poly.pdbx_strand_id
1 'polypeptide(L)'
;MLEELIKVLPLLATILAGFFAFMKWLDVRQREIADKEFERVSRLVMIITGQYPDGSKARTVDQILAVWMLKEYPRYHDAIRRALQRDWDPSWVSENFVRQIVPEINAMLSQLEKRK
;
A
#
# COMPACT_ATOMS: atom_id res chain seq x y z
N MET A 1 43.94 32.60 -13.04
CA MET A 1 43.44 31.22 -12.79
C MET A 1 42.75 31.09 -11.43
N LEU A 2 43.36 31.49 -10.30
CA LEU A 2 42.74 31.35 -8.97
C LEU A 2 41.45 32.18 -8.81
N GLU A 3 41.42 33.42 -9.31
CA GLU A 3 40.26 34.32 -9.22
C GLU A 3 39.05 33.84 -10.03
N GLU A 4 39.28 33.20 -11.18
CA GLU A 4 38.20 32.62 -12.00
C GLU A 4 37.57 31.42 -11.29
N LEU A 5 38.39 30.61 -10.64
CA LEU A 5 37.96 29.44 -9.86
C LEU A 5 37.09 29.87 -8.66
N ILE A 6 37.44 30.97 -7.99
CA ILE A 6 36.68 31.54 -6.88
C ILE A 6 35.31 32.07 -7.33
N LYS A 7 35.17 32.55 -8.57
CA LYS A 7 33.88 33.04 -9.11
C LYS A 7 32.92 31.91 -9.50
N VAL A 8 33.44 30.76 -9.92
CA VAL A 8 32.62 29.61 -10.36
C VAL A 8 32.21 28.70 -9.19
N LEU A 9 33.00 28.69 -8.10
CA LEU A 9 32.73 27.90 -6.89
C LEU A 9 31.33 28.16 -6.26
N PRO A 10 30.88 29.42 -6.08
CA PRO A 10 29.56 29.73 -5.55
C PRO A 10 28.45 29.24 -6.49
N LEU A 11 28.63 29.38 -7.80
CA LEU A 11 27.67 28.92 -8.80
C LEU A 11 27.49 27.40 -8.72
N LEU A 12 28.60 26.65 -8.64
CA LEU A 12 28.59 25.21 -8.44
C LEU A 12 27.93 24.83 -7.11
N ALA A 13 28.23 25.55 -6.03
CA ALA A 13 27.61 25.33 -4.74
C ALA A 13 26.09 25.54 -4.79
N THR A 14 25.60 26.58 -5.47
CA THR A 14 24.17 26.83 -5.67
C THR A 14 23.50 25.74 -6.50
N ILE A 15 24.13 25.29 -7.58
CA ILE A 15 23.61 24.19 -8.42
C ILE A 15 23.52 22.90 -7.60
N LEU A 16 24.56 22.55 -6.85
CA LEU A 16 24.58 21.37 -5.99
C LEU A 16 23.54 21.46 -4.87
N ALA A 17 23.37 22.64 -4.26
CA ALA A 17 22.34 22.86 -3.24
C ALA A 17 20.92 22.69 -3.82
N GLY A 18 20.68 23.24 -5.01
CA GLY A 18 19.41 23.07 -5.72
C GLY A 18 19.12 21.61 -6.08
N PHE A 19 20.13 20.89 -6.57
CA PHE A 19 20.02 19.46 -6.88
C PHE A 19 19.73 18.63 -5.61
N PHE A 20 20.42 18.91 -4.52
CA PHE A 20 20.19 18.22 -3.25
C PHE A 20 18.77 18.49 -2.69
N ALA A 21 18.30 19.74 -2.79
CA ALA A 21 16.93 20.09 -2.41
C ALA A 21 15.89 19.35 -3.27
N PHE A 22 16.13 19.23 -4.58
CA PHE A 22 15.26 18.48 -5.49
C PHE A 22 15.23 16.98 -5.18
N MET A 23 16.39 16.35 -4.92
CA MET A 23 16.46 14.95 -4.50
C MET A 23 15.69 14.73 -3.20
N LYS A 24 15.87 15.61 -2.21
CA LYS A 24 15.12 15.54 -0.95
C LYS A 24 13.61 15.69 -1.16
N TRP A 25 13.19 16.55 -2.07
CA TRP A 25 11.78 16.70 -2.42
C TRP A 25 11.21 15.42 -3.06
N LEU A 26 11.95 14.77 -3.96
CA LEU A 26 11.56 13.47 -4.53
C LEU A 26 11.43 12.40 -3.46
N ASP A 27 12.37 12.31 -2.52
CA ASP A 27 12.31 11.35 -1.42
C ASP A 27 11.07 11.57 -0.55
N VAL A 28 10.74 12.82 -0.22
CA VAL A 28 9.52 13.16 0.53
C VAL A 28 8.28 12.74 -0.25
N ARG A 29 8.22 13.02 -1.56
CA ARG A 29 7.10 12.61 -2.41
C ARG A 29 6.94 11.10 -2.50
N GLN A 30 8.03 10.36 -2.62
CA GLN A 30 7.98 8.90 -2.63
C GLN A 30 7.47 8.34 -1.30
N ARG A 31 7.86 8.93 -0.17
CA ARG A 31 7.33 8.56 1.15
C ARG A 31 5.84 8.86 1.27
N GLU A 32 5.40 10.06 0.86
CA GLU A 32 3.98 10.41 0.85
C GLU A 32 3.12 9.46 0.00
N ILE A 33 3.65 9.03 -1.16
CA ILE A 33 2.97 8.04 -2.00
C ILE A 33 2.90 6.69 -1.27
N ALA A 34 4.00 6.23 -0.68
CA ALA A 34 4.05 4.98 0.07
C ALA A 34 3.08 4.99 1.26
N ASP A 35 2.99 6.10 1.99
CA ASP A 35 2.10 6.25 3.14
C ASP A 35 0.63 6.22 2.71
N LYS A 36 0.29 6.90 1.61
CA LYS A 36 -1.06 6.88 1.02
C LYS A 36 -1.45 5.49 0.52
N GLU A 37 -0.52 4.78 -0.13
CA GLU A 37 -0.76 3.40 -0.56
C GLU A 37 -0.98 2.48 0.64
N PHE A 38 -0.16 2.61 1.69
CA PHE A 38 -0.32 1.84 2.91
C PHE A 38 -1.67 2.11 3.58
N GLU A 39 -2.09 3.38 3.67
CA GLU A 39 -3.38 3.76 4.24
C GLU A 39 -4.54 3.12 3.46
N ARG A 40 -4.48 3.11 2.12
CA ARG A 40 -5.47 2.45 1.26
C ARG A 40 -5.51 0.95 1.49
N VAL A 41 -4.36 0.29 1.51
CA VAL A 41 -4.28 -1.16 1.77
C VAL A 41 -4.84 -1.49 3.15
N SER A 42 -4.48 -0.72 4.18
CA SER A 42 -5.02 -0.91 5.54
C SER A 42 -6.54 -0.76 5.57
N ARG A 43 -7.08 0.22 4.85
CA ARG A 43 -8.53 0.44 4.73
C ARG A 43 -9.23 -0.73 4.05
N LEU A 44 -8.67 -1.24 2.95
CA LEU A 44 -9.21 -2.40 2.24
C LEU A 44 -9.22 -3.64 3.14
N VAL A 45 -8.14 -3.90 3.88
CA VAL A 45 -8.09 -5.01 4.84
C VAL A 45 -9.16 -4.87 5.92
N MET A 46 -9.36 -3.67 6.47
CA MET A 46 -10.40 -3.43 7.47
C MET A 46 -11.81 -3.68 6.90
N ILE A 47 -12.06 -3.21 5.68
CA ILE A 47 -13.32 -3.47 4.97
C ILE A 47 -13.52 -4.97 4.82
N ILE A 48 -12.50 -5.72 4.38
CA ILE A 48 -12.56 -7.19 4.27
C ILE A 48 -12.94 -7.82 5.60
N THR A 49 -12.39 -7.36 6.73
CA THR A 49 -12.76 -7.87 8.06
C THR A 49 -14.17 -7.48 8.53
N GLY A 50 -14.92 -6.73 7.72
CA GLY A 50 -16.32 -6.41 7.96
C GLY A 50 -16.57 -5.04 8.59
N GLN A 51 -15.56 -4.16 8.66
CA GLN A 51 -15.69 -2.82 9.25
C GLN A 51 -15.14 -1.71 8.35
N TYR A 52 -15.85 -0.59 8.32
CA TYR A 52 -15.37 0.65 7.74
C TYR A 52 -14.58 1.47 8.78
N PRO A 53 -13.78 2.47 8.34
CA PRO A 53 -13.03 3.35 9.23
C PRO A 53 -13.88 4.15 10.21
N ASP A 54 -15.15 4.39 9.87
CA ASP A 54 -16.12 5.06 10.72
C ASP A 54 -16.77 4.14 11.76
N GLY A 55 -16.35 2.87 11.82
CA GLY A 55 -16.88 1.85 12.71
C GLY A 55 -18.19 1.20 12.22
N SER A 56 -18.70 1.60 11.06
CA SER A 56 -19.88 0.96 10.47
C SER A 56 -19.56 -0.42 9.90
N LYS A 57 -20.57 -1.28 9.78
CA LYS A 57 -20.40 -2.63 9.23
C LYS A 57 -20.31 -2.60 7.70
N ALA A 58 -19.27 -3.24 7.15
CA ALA A 58 -19.12 -3.40 5.71
C ALA A 58 -20.11 -4.42 5.15
N ARG A 59 -20.72 -4.14 3.99
CA ARG A 59 -21.59 -5.10 3.31
C ARG A 59 -20.73 -6.18 2.65
N THR A 60 -21.30 -7.36 2.41
CA THR A 60 -20.56 -8.46 1.77
C THR A 60 -20.04 -8.08 0.39
N VAL A 61 -20.79 -7.29 -0.38
CA VAL A 61 -20.36 -6.79 -1.69
C VAL A 61 -19.11 -5.91 -1.56
N ASP A 62 -19.08 -5.04 -0.56
CA ASP A 62 -17.95 -4.13 -0.32
C ASP A 62 -16.72 -4.93 0.13
N GLN A 63 -16.92 -5.98 0.92
CA GLN A 63 -15.87 -6.92 1.33
C GLN A 63 -15.26 -7.66 0.13
N ILE A 64 -16.10 -8.19 -0.77
CA ILE A 64 -15.63 -8.85 -2.01
C ILE A 64 -14.88 -7.86 -2.90
N LEU A 65 -15.43 -6.66 -3.10
CA LEU A 65 -14.77 -5.63 -3.89
C LEU A 65 -13.41 -5.24 -3.29
N ALA A 66 -13.31 -5.15 -1.97
CA ALA A 66 -12.05 -4.85 -1.29
C ALA A 66 -10.99 -5.94 -1.51
N VAL A 67 -11.37 -7.22 -1.51
CA VAL A 67 -10.46 -8.33 -1.89
C VAL A 67 -9.94 -8.14 -3.32
N TRP A 68 -10.80 -7.74 -4.24
CA TRP A 68 -10.39 -7.52 -5.63
C TRP A 68 -9.44 -6.34 -5.79
N MET A 69 -9.72 -5.21 -5.11
CA MET A 69 -8.88 -4.01 -5.14
C MET A 69 -7.49 -4.24 -4.55
N LEU A 70 -7.31 -5.19 -3.63
CA LEU A 70 -5.98 -5.51 -3.08
C LEU A 70 -4.99 -6.00 -4.14
N LYS A 71 -5.45 -6.53 -5.28
CA LYS A 71 -4.60 -6.96 -6.41
C LYS A 71 -3.85 -5.80 -7.08
N GLU A 72 -4.30 -4.57 -6.88
CA GLU A 72 -3.69 -3.36 -7.44
C GLU A 72 -2.42 -2.93 -6.69
N TYR A 73 -2.10 -3.56 -5.55
CA TYR A 73 -1.04 -3.15 -4.64
C TYR A 73 0.11 -4.19 -4.55
N PRO A 74 0.92 -4.37 -5.60
CA PRO A 74 1.96 -5.41 -5.67
C PRO A 74 3.02 -5.32 -4.60
N ARG A 75 3.37 -4.10 -4.18
CA ARG A 75 4.32 -3.84 -3.10
C ARG A 75 3.91 -4.50 -1.77
N TYR A 76 2.62 -4.71 -1.55
CA TYR A 76 2.07 -5.21 -0.29
C TYR A 76 1.61 -6.68 -0.37
N HIS A 77 1.79 -7.36 -1.51
CA HIS A 77 1.29 -8.73 -1.69
C HIS A 77 1.72 -9.70 -0.59
N ASP A 78 2.97 -9.67 -0.13
CA ASP A 78 3.43 -10.56 0.94
C ASP A 78 2.84 -10.19 2.31
N ALA A 79 2.56 -8.90 2.56
CA ALA A 79 1.86 -8.45 3.77
C ALA A 79 0.38 -8.85 3.73
N ILE A 80 -0.29 -8.61 2.60
CA ILE A 80 -1.67 -9.01 2.32
C ILE A 80 -1.83 -10.53 2.49
N ARG A 81 -0.91 -11.32 1.91
CA ARG A 81 -0.88 -12.77 2.07
C ARG A 81 -0.83 -13.16 3.54
N ARG A 82 0.12 -12.63 4.31
CA ARG A 82 0.24 -12.94 5.74
C ARG A 82 -0.98 -12.49 6.56
N ALA A 83 -1.59 -11.36 6.21
CA ALA A 83 -2.77 -10.86 6.89
C ALA A 83 -4.01 -11.75 6.63
N LEU A 84 -4.17 -12.26 5.40
CA LEU A 84 -5.37 -12.97 4.97
C LEU A 84 -5.26 -14.50 4.96
N GLN A 85 -4.05 -15.08 5.01
CA GLN A 85 -3.81 -16.53 5.16
C GLN A 85 -4.00 -17.04 6.59
N ARG A 86 -4.38 -16.17 7.54
CA ARG A 86 -4.67 -16.61 8.90
C ARG A 86 -5.84 -17.59 8.89
N ASP A 87 -5.76 -18.63 9.73
CA ASP A 87 -6.90 -19.50 10.00
C ASP A 87 -8.04 -18.63 10.54
N TRP A 88 -9.03 -18.38 9.68
CA TRP A 88 -10.22 -17.63 10.06
C TRP A 88 -10.99 -18.50 11.04
N ASP A 89 -10.84 -18.21 12.35
CA ASP A 89 -11.58 -18.90 13.39
C ASP A 89 -13.08 -18.76 13.08
N PRO A 90 -13.82 -19.87 12.85
CA PRO A 90 -15.24 -19.83 12.54
C PRO A 90 -16.08 -19.14 13.62
N SER A 91 -15.56 -18.99 14.85
CA SER A 91 -16.20 -18.23 15.92
C SER A 91 -16.06 -16.70 15.76
N TRP A 92 -15.11 -16.23 14.95
CA TRP A 92 -14.82 -14.81 14.74
C TRP A 92 -15.42 -14.27 13.43
N VAL A 93 -15.78 -15.15 12.50
CA VAL A 93 -16.31 -14.77 11.18
C VAL A 93 -17.70 -15.33 10.95
N SER A 94 -18.54 -14.52 10.29
CA SER A 94 -19.90 -14.95 9.94
C SER A 94 -19.88 -16.10 8.92
N GLU A 95 -20.93 -16.92 8.91
CA GLU A 95 -21.11 -17.98 7.91
C GLU A 95 -21.07 -17.41 6.46
N ASN A 96 -21.62 -16.21 6.26
CA ASN A 96 -21.54 -15.52 4.97
C ASN A 96 -20.11 -15.14 4.58
N PHE A 97 -19.28 -14.75 5.54
CA PHE A 97 -17.86 -14.46 5.30
C PHE A 97 -17.13 -15.71 4.83
N VAL A 98 -17.32 -16.84 5.52
CA VAL A 98 -16.71 -18.11 5.15
C VAL A 98 -17.20 -18.59 3.78
N ARG A 99 -18.49 -18.44 3.47
CA ARG A 99 -19.07 -18.93 2.20
C ARG A 99 -18.79 -18.05 1.00
N GLN A 100 -18.72 -16.72 1.17
CA GLN A 100 -18.66 -15.79 0.04
C GLN A 100 -17.32 -15.06 -0.07
N ILE A 101 -16.65 -14.77 1.04
CA ILE A 101 -15.46 -13.91 1.04
C ILE A 101 -14.17 -14.73 1.06
N VAL A 102 -14.11 -15.80 1.87
CA VAL A 102 -12.93 -16.69 1.91
C VAL A 102 -12.59 -17.29 0.53
N PRO A 103 -13.54 -17.73 -0.32
CA PRO A 103 -13.22 -18.20 -1.66
C PRO A 103 -12.57 -17.11 -2.53
N GLU A 104 -13.06 -15.87 -2.44
CA GLU A 104 -12.51 -14.73 -3.17
C GLU A 104 -11.09 -14.38 -2.68
N ILE A 105 -10.85 -14.44 -1.37
CA ILE A 105 -9.51 -14.28 -0.78
C ILE A 105 -8.58 -15.36 -1.33
N ASN A 106 -8.98 -16.62 -1.29
CA ASN A 106 -8.17 -17.73 -1.76
C ASN A 106 -7.90 -17.63 -3.28
N ALA A 107 -8.91 -17.25 -4.06
CA ALA A 107 -8.77 -17.00 -5.49
C ALA A 107 -7.77 -15.86 -5.75
N MET A 108 -7.88 -14.75 -5.04
CA MET A 108 -6.93 -13.64 -5.11
C MET A 108 -5.52 -14.10 -4.75
N LEU A 109 -5.31 -14.78 -3.62
CA LEU A 109 -4.00 -15.26 -3.19
C LEU A 109 -3.35 -16.20 -4.22
N SER A 110 -4.14 -17.11 -4.80
CA SER A 110 -3.66 -18.01 -5.86
C SER A 110 -3.22 -17.25 -7.13
N GLN A 111 -3.88 -16.14 -7.46
CA GLN A 111 -3.47 -15.27 -8.58
C GLN A 111 -2.17 -14.53 -8.26
N LEU A 112 -1.95 -14.14 -7.00
CA LEU A 112 -0.71 -13.50 -6.57
C LEU A 112 0.49 -14.45 -6.64
N GLU A 113 0.27 -15.75 -6.39
CA GLU A 113 1.31 -16.77 -6.52
C GLU A 113 1.69 -17.06 -7.98
N LYS A 114 0.72 -17.10 -8.89
CA LYS A 114 0.96 -17.32 -10.33
C LYS A 114 1.69 -16.18 -11.04
N ARG A 115 1.78 -15.00 -10.43
CA ARG A 115 2.46 -13.82 -10.99
C ARG A 115 3.92 -13.67 -10.52
N LYS A 116 4.40 -14.53 -9.62
CA LYS A 116 5.83 -14.64 -9.27
C LYS A 116 6.53 -15.54 -10.28
#